data_AF-A0A7S2XH20-F1
#
_entry.id   AF-A0A7S2XH20-F1
#
_cell.length_a   1.000
_cell.length_b   1.000
_cell.length_c   1.000
_cell.angle_alpha   90.00
_cell.angle_beta   90.00
_cell.angle_gamma   90.00
#
_symmetry.space_group_name_H-M   'P 1'
#
loop_
_entity.id
_entity.type
_entity.pdbx_description
1 polymer ?
#
loop_
_entity_poly.entity_id
_entity_poly.type
_entity_poly.pdbx_seq_one_letter_code
_entity_poly.pdbx_strand_id
1 'polypeptide(L)'
;MMDGAGEKKESKLTVLQQAVDHYKLHGYAIIKSHLSQETVDEIKKTVNHLESKVVCVPSPFKSQKKGSAKHLIQSAHQVVGFSAGPKKPIQQIGHNLHGMVDVISSLCYGDKVWSLCKALSIKDPRIVQSKFVLKPANHGWRVPAHTDEQFIFTRPLSGAGFWWALDRCSKENGCLEIIPGSHHEFKMQTRFVCDHSMLCTTFSVIPPLEHERRVTWTNKCAKKYKSRFKFLEMEPG
;
A
#
# COMPACT_ATOMS: atom_id res chain seq x y z
N MET A 1 24.10 7.51 -38.57
CA MET A 1 22.90 7.73 -37.74
C MET A 1 22.49 6.42 -37.08
N MET A 2 23.23 5.97 -36.08
CA MET A 2 22.87 4.91 -35.14
C MET A 2 23.64 5.28 -33.86
N ASP A 3 22.93 5.63 -32.78
CA ASP A 3 23.45 5.63 -31.38
C ASP A 3 22.47 6.18 -30.33
N GLY A 4 21.28 6.69 -30.71
CA GLY A 4 20.31 7.19 -29.72
C GLY A 4 19.57 6.13 -28.87
N ALA A 5 19.72 4.83 -29.19
CA ALA A 5 19.02 3.74 -28.49
C ALA A 5 19.83 3.13 -27.34
N GLY A 6 21.17 3.15 -27.44
CA GLY A 6 22.09 2.65 -26.40
C GLY A 6 22.09 3.56 -25.16
N GLU A 7 22.31 4.87 -25.36
CA GLU A 7 22.34 5.87 -24.28
C GLU A 7 21.01 5.98 -23.51
N LYS A 8 19.85 5.90 -24.21
CA LYS A 8 18.53 5.93 -23.56
C LYS A 8 18.22 4.68 -22.73
N LYS A 9 18.80 3.54 -23.08
CA LYS A 9 18.62 2.28 -22.33
C LYS A 9 19.55 2.23 -21.12
N GLU A 10 20.78 2.68 -21.29
CA GLU A 10 21.78 2.77 -20.22
C GLU A 10 21.34 3.77 -19.15
N SER A 11 20.93 4.99 -19.53
CA SER A 11 20.38 5.99 -18.60
C SER A 11 19.16 5.52 -17.81
N LYS A 12 18.22 4.78 -18.44
CA LYS A 12 17.06 4.20 -17.74
C LYS A 12 17.45 3.12 -16.73
N LEU A 13 18.45 2.30 -17.06
CA LEU A 13 18.99 1.29 -16.15
C LEU A 13 19.60 1.98 -14.91
N THR A 14 20.32 3.08 -15.10
CA THR A 14 20.91 3.87 -14.01
C THR A 14 19.86 4.48 -13.10
N VAL A 15 18.77 5.01 -13.65
CA VAL A 15 17.66 5.60 -12.85
C VAL A 15 16.95 4.53 -12.02
N LEU A 16 16.66 3.35 -12.61
CA LEU A 16 16.05 2.25 -11.86
C LEU A 16 16.97 1.75 -10.74
N GLN A 17 18.28 1.63 -11.02
CA GLN A 17 19.24 1.21 -10.01
C GLN A 17 19.32 2.22 -8.85
N GLN A 18 19.35 3.53 -9.15
CA GLN A 18 19.30 4.58 -8.12
C GLN A 18 18.04 4.48 -7.26
N ALA A 19 16.88 4.21 -7.87
CA ALA A 19 15.63 4.00 -7.13
C ALA A 19 15.70 2.76 -6.23
N VAL A 20 16.28 1.66 -6.70
CA VAL A 20 16.47 0.44 -5.89
C VAL A 20 17.43 0.67 -4.72
N ASP A 21 18.52 1.40 -4.93
CA ASP A 21 19.49 1.70 -3.89
C ASP A 21 18.88 2.63 -2.83
N HIS A 22 18.14 3.65 -3.26
CA HIS A 22 17.35 4.50 -2.35
C HIS A 22 16.31 3.67 -1.57
N TYR A 23 15.62 2.74 -2.22
CA TYR A 23 14.67 1.85 -1.57
C TYR A 23 15.33 0.98 -0.50
N LYS A 24 16.47 0.34 -0.79
CA LYS A 24 17.19 -0.48 0.18
C LYS A 24 17.67 0.32 1.40
N LEU A 25 18.15 1.54 1.17
CA LEU A 25 18.66 2.42 2.22
C LEU A 25 17.54 3.04 3.07
N HIS A 26 16.46 3.51 2.44
CA HIS A 26 15.44 4.35 3.09
C HIS A 26 14.09 3.67 3.29
N GLY A 27 13.84 2.51 2.70
CA GLY A 27 12.59 1.75 2.82
C GLY A 27 11.49 2.21 1.86
N TYR A 28 11.79 3.16 0.97
CA TYR A 28 10.88 3.64 -0.09
C TYR A 28 11.69 4.21 -1.26
N ALA A 29 11.06 4.30 -2.43
CA ALA A 29 11.57 5.05 -3.56
C ALA A 29 10.41 5.64 -4.36
N ILE A 30 10.63 6.79 -4.99
CA ILE A 30 9.65 7.44 -5.86
C ILE A 30 10.10 7.24 -7.31
N ILE A 31 9.23 6.63 -8.11
CA ILE A 31 9.41 6.47 -9.54
C ILE A 31 8.36 7.35 -10.22
N LYS A 32 8.80 8.44 -10.85
CA LYS A 32 7.92 9.41 -11.51
C LYS A 32 7.46 8.88 -12.87
N SER A 33 6.22 9.21 -13.26
CA SER A 33 5.68 8.94 -14.59
C SER A 33 5.72 7.45 -14.93
N HIS A 34 5.41 6.61 -13.95
CA HIS A 34 5.33 5.17 -14.13
C HIS A 34 4.12 4.78 -14.98
N LEU A 35 3.01 5.51 -14.85
CA LEU A 35 1.79 5.37 -15.65
C LEU A 35 1.70 6.48 -16.71
N SER A 36 1.07 6.19 -17.86
CA SER A 36 0.67 7.25 -18.79
C SER A 36 -0.56 7.97 -18.26
N GLN A 37 -0.80 9.20 -18.74
CA GLN A 37 -2.00 9.94 -18.38
C GLN A 37 -3.27 9.18 -18.80
N GLU A 38 -3.26 8.50 -19.94
CA GLU A 38 -4.41 7.71 -20.38
C GLU A 38 -4.72 6.57 -19.39
N THR A 39 -3.70 5.87 -18.90
CA THR A 39 -3.87 4.83 -17.87
C THR A 39 -4.40 5.42 -16.57
N VAL A 40 -3.90 6.58 -16.15
CA VAL A 40 -4.40 7.26 -14.95
C VAL A 40 -5.89 7.61 -15.11
N ASP A 41 -6.27 8.17 -16.26
CA ASP A 41 -7.65 8.57 -16.54
C ASP A 41 -8.59 7.36 -16.62
N GLU A 42 -8.14 6.27 -17.23
CA GLU A 42 -8.87 4.99 -17.26
C GLU A 42 -9.10 4.45 -15.86
N ILE A 43 -8.06 4.41 -15.02
CA ILE A 43 -8.18 3.96 -13.63
C ILE A 43 -9.15 4.86 -12.86
N LYS A 44 -9.08 6.19 -13.02
CA LYS A 44 -10.02 7.13 -12.37
C LYS A 44 -11.47 6.90 -12.79
N LYS A 45 -11.72 6.65 -14.08
CA LYS A 45 -13.04 6.27 -14.58
C LYS A 45 -13.53 4.98 -13.93
N THR A 46 -12.66 3.98 -13.80
CA THR A 46 -12.96 2.73 -13.11
C THR A 46 -13.26 2.93 -11.62
N VAL A 47 -12.51 3.77 -10.91
CA VAL A 47 -12.78 4.13 -9.51
C VAL A 47 -14.18 4.73 -9.37
N ASN A 48 -14.52 5.71 -10.19
CA ASN A 48 -15.84 6.36 -10.16
C ASN A 48 -16.98 5.36 -10.46
N HIS A 49 -16.76 4.47 -11.43
CA HIS A 49 -17.72 3.41 -11.73
C HIS A 49 -17.91 2.47 -10.53
N LEU A 50 -16.81 1.98 -9.94
CA LEU A 50 -16.84 1.08 -8.80
C LEU A 50 -17.49 1.73 -7.58
N GLU A 51 -17.17 3.00 -7.27
CA GLU A 51 -17.76 3.72 -6.14
C GLU A 51 -19.30 3.74 -6.20
N SER A 52 -19.89 3.80 -7.41
CA SER A 52 -21.34 3.74 -7.62
C SER A 52 -21.96 2.33 -7.55
N LYS A 53 -21.15 1.27 -7.58
CA LYS A 53 -21.60 -0.12 -7.74
C LYS A 53 -21.27 -1.04 -6.58
N VAL A 54 -20.17 -0.78 -5.89
CA VAL A 54 -19.68 -1.69 -4.84
C VAL A 54 -20.64 -1.71 -3.66
N VAL A 55 -20.79 -2.89 -3.06
CA VAL A 55 -21.46 -3.01 -1.77
C VAL A 55 -20.63 -2.27 -0.73
N CYS A 56 -21.25 -1.31 -0.07
CA CYS A 56 -20.62 -0.51 0.97
C CYS A 56 -20.75 -1.22 2.32
N VAL A 57 -19.62 -1.52 2.95
CA VAL A 57 -19.54 -2.24 4.22
C VAL A 57 -18.81 -1.37 5.27
N PRO A 58 -19.14 -1.53 6.56
CA PRO A 58 -18.40 -0.84 7.61
C PRO A 58 -16.95 -1.32 7.62
N SER A 59 -16.00 -0.41 7.83
CA SER A 59 -14.60 -0.77 8.02
C SER A 59 -14.39 -1.28 9.46
N PRO A 60 -14.05 -2.57 9.67
CA PRO A 60 -13.83 -3.08 11.02
C PRO A 60 -12.37 -2.89 11.40
N PHE A 61 -12.07 -1.85 12.18
CA PHE A 61 -10.81 -1.77 12.91
C PHE A 61 -10.98 -2.46 14.27
N LYS A 62 -10.17 -3.50 14.55
CA LYS A 62 -10.09 -4.28 15.80
C LYS A 62 -11.45 -4.54 16.48
N SER A 63 -12.06 -5.68 16.19
CA SER A 63 -13.27 -6.10 16.90
C SER A 63 -13.25 -7.60 17.18
N GLN A 64 -13.38 -7.95 18.46
CA GLN A 64 -13.43 -9.33 18.95
C GLN A 64 -14.84 -9.91 18.98
N LYS A 65 -15.87 -9.08 18.67
CA LYS A 65 -17.25 -9.55 18.59
C LYS A 65 -17.42 -10.52 17.43
N LYS A 66 -18.05 -11.67 17.68
CA LYS A 66 -18.33 -12.67 16.64
C LYS A 66 -19.03 -12.04 15.43
N GLY A 67 -18.54 -12.31 14.23
CA GLY A 67 -19.11 -11.82 12.97
C GLY A 67 -18.75 -10.38 12.58
N SER A 68 -18.11 -9.60 13.45
CA SER A 68 -17.89 -8.18 13.19
C SER A 68 -16.90 -7.90 12.05
N ALA A 69 -16.04 -8.86 11.71
CA ALA A 69 -15.08 -8.74 10.62
C ALA A 69 -15.46 -9.58 9.39
N LYS A 70 -16.70 -10.09 9.32
CA LYS A 70 -17.18 -10.94 8.21
C LYS A 70 -16.91 -10.29 6.84
N HIS A 71 -17.29 -9.04 6.66
CA HIS A 71 -17.10 -8.34 5.38
C HIS A 71 -15.61 -8.13 5.04
N LEU A 72 -14.78 -7.82 6.03
CA LEU A 72 -13.33 -7.69 5.83
C LEU A 72 -12.71 -9.03 5.38
N ILE A 73 -13.03 -10.13 6.06
CA ILE A 73 -12.49 -11.46 5.71
C ILE A 73 -12.96 -11.87 4.32
N GLN A 74 -14.25 -11.69 4.01
CA GLN A 74 -14.80 -12.03 2.70
C GLN A 74 -14.23 -11.14 1.59
N SER A 75 -13.83 -9.90 1.88
CA SER A 75 -13.28 -8.97 0.88
C SER A 75 -11.95 -9.42 0.25
N ALA A 76 -11.30 -10.45 0.79
CA ALA A 76 -10.08 -11.03 0.21
C ALA A 76 -10.28 -11.55 -1.22
N HIS A 77 -11.50 -11.94 -1.59
CA HIS A 77 -11.81 -12.54 -2.90
C HIS A 77 -12.81 -11.72 -3.72
N GLN A 78 -13.14 -10.51 -3.28
CA GLN A 78 -14.12 -9.64 -3.93
C GLN A 78 -13.70 -8.17 -3.90
N VAL A 79 -14.50 -7.32 -4.55
CA VAL A 79 -14.36 -5.87 -4.52
C VAL A 79 -15.56 -5.26 -3.78
N VAL A 80 -15.29 -4.66 -2.62
CA VAL A 80 -16.28 -3.96 -1.78
C VAL A 80 -15.77 -2.56 -1.45
N GLY A 81 -16.69 -1.67 -1.09
CA GLY A 81 -16.37 -0.33 -0.60
C GLY A 81 -16.39 -0.29 0.92
N PHE A 82 -15.41 0.36 1.54
CA PHE A 82 -15.36 0.57 2.99
C PHE A 82 -15.66 2.03 3.34
N SER A 83 -16.60 2.24 4.25
CA SER A 83 -16.96 3.56 4.77
C SER A 83 -17.25 3.54 6.27
N ALA A 84 -17.56 4.72 6.84
CA ALA A 84 -17.95 4.87 8.24
C ALA A 84 -19.43 4.51 8.46
N GLY A 85 -20.16 4.25 7.38
CA GLY A 85 -21.58 3.90 7.41
C GLY A 85 -22.28 4.15 6.07
N PRO A 86 -23.54 3.71 5.91
CA PRO A 86 -24.24 3.64 4.62
C PRO A 86 -24.35 4.96 3.85
N LYS A 87 -24.35 6.10 4.55
CA LYS A 87 -24.44 7.45 3.96
C LYS A 87 -23.14 8.24 4.08
N LYS A 88 -22.01 7.57 4.30
CA LYS A 88 -20.70 8.20 4.41
C LYS A 88 -19.87 7.89 3.16
N PRO A 89 -19.01 8.81 2.72
CA PRO A 89 -18.13 8.59 1.58
C PRO A 89 -17.32 7.30 1.72
N ILE A 90 -17.11 6.61 0.61
CA ILE A 90 -16.23 5.44 0.55
C ILE A 90 -14.79 5.94 0.66
N GLN A 91 -13.97 5.20 1.41
CA GLN A 91 -12.60 5.58 1.74
C GLN A 91 -11.60 4.56 1.20
N GLN A 92 -12.04 3.31 1.02
CA GLN A 92 -11.26 2.26 0.38
C GLN A 92 -12.16 1.40 -0.49
N ILE A 93 -11.64 0.93 -1.62
CA ILE A 93 -12.29 -0.07 -2.46
C ILE A 93 -11.31 -1.23 -2.66
N GLY A 94 -11.69 -2.47 -2.35
CA GLY A 94 -10.77 -3.61 -2.36
C GLY A 94 -11.43 -4.92 -1.90
N HIS A 95 -10.70 -6.01 -1.71
CA HIS A 95 -9.23 -6.12 -1.76
C HIS A 95 -8.70 -6.91 -2.98
N ASN A 96 -9.58 -7.42 -3.85
CA ASN A 96 -9.21 -8.22 -5.01
C ASN A 96 -9.33 -7.47 -6.36
N LEU A 97 -8.98 -6.17 -6.40
CA LEU A 97 -9.00 -5.41 -7.67
C LEU A 97 -8.11 -6.06 -8.74
N HIS A 98 -6.91 -6.51 -8.38
CA HIS A 98 -5.97 -7.18 -9.28
C HIS A 98 -6.53 -8.46 -9.92
N GLY A 99 -7.49 -9.14 -9.28
CA GLY A 99 -8.14 -10.33 -9.82
C GLY A 99 -9.48 -10.08 -10.49
N MET A 100 -10.07 -8.88 -10.36
CA MET A 100 -11.46 -8.61 -10.76
C MET A 100 -11.67 -7.35 -11.60
N VAL A 101 -10.63 -6.52 -11.78
CA VAL A 101 -10.74 -5.24 -12.47
C VAL A 101 -9.66 -5.16 -13.53
N ASP A 102 -10.06 -5.21 -14.80
CA ASP A 102 -9.17 -5.43 -15.95
C ASP A 102 -8.00 -4.45 -16.04
N VAL A 103 -8.25 -3.14 -15.85
CA VAL A 103 -7.19 -2.12 -15.89
C VAL A 103 -6.17 -2.31 -14.75
N ILE A 104 -6.62 -2.78 -13.57
CA ILE A 104 -5.75 -3.04 -12.42
C ILE A 104 -5.02 -4.37 -12.58
N SER A 105 -5.69 -5.40 -13.10
CA SER A 105 -5.05 -6.67 -13.46
C SER A 105 -3.91 -6.43 -14.45
N SER A 106 -4.20 -5.71 -15.55
CA SER A 106 -3.23 -5.39 -16.59
C SER A 106 -2.04 -4.59 -16.05
N LEU A 107 -2.29 -3.63 -15.15
CA LEU A 107 -1.23 -2.90 -14.46
C LEU A 107 -0.37 -3.82 -13.58
N CYS A 108 -1.01 -4.59 -12.69
CA CYS A 108 -0.33 -5.39 -11.69
C CYS A 108 0.49 -6.55 -12.29
N TYR A 109 -0.01 -7.18 -13.35
CA TYR A 109 0.66 -8.28 -14.05
C TYR A 109 1.52 -7.81 -15.23
N GLY A 110 1.64 -6.50 -15.45
CA GLY A 110 2.39 -5.93 -16.57
C GLY A 110 3.92 -5.91 -16.39
N ASP A 111 4.64 -5.76 -17.50
CA ASP A 111 6.11 -5.81 -17.56
C ASP A 111 6.82 -4.78 -16.68
N LYS A 112 6.21 -3.61 -16.46
CA LYS A 112 6.80 -2.57 -15.61
C LYS A 112 6.87 -3.04 -14.15
N VAL A 113 5.78 -3.61 -13.62
CA VAL A 113 5.74 -4.17 -12.26
C VAL A 113 6.66 -5.38 -12.14
N TRP A 114 6.65 -6.26 -13.15
CA TRP A 114 7.56 -7.40 -13.20
C TRP A 114 9.04 -6.99 -13.15
N SER A 115 9.41 -5.94 -13.88
CA SER A 115 10.77 -5.38 -13.87
C SER A 115 11.16 -4.84 -12.50
N LEU A 116 10.24 -4.19 -11.78
CA LEU A 116 10.46 -3.75 -10.40
C LEU A 116 10.66 -4.92 -9.44
N CYS A 117 9.84 -5.96 -9.54
CA CYS A 117 10.00 -7.18 -8.73
C CYS A 117 11.38 -7.82 -8.93
N LYS A 118 11.87 -7.90 -10.18
CA LYS A 118 13.22 -8.39 -10.48
C LYS A 118 14.30 -7.50 -9.88
N ALA A 119 14.18 -6.19 -10.05
CA ALA A 119 15.16 -5.22 -9.56
C ALA A 119 15.26 -5.24 -8.02
N LEU A 120 14.13 -5.50 -7.35
CA LEU A 120 14.06 -5.69 -5.90
C LEU A 120 14.43 -7.12 -5.44
N SER A 121 14.76 -8.02 -6.37
CA SER A 121 15.10 -9.42 -6.08
C SER A 121 13.98 -10.20 -5.37
N ILE A 122 12.71 -9.85 -5.62
CA ILE A 122 11.55 -10.57 -5.07
C ILE A 122 11.43 -11.93 -5.76
N LYS A 123 11.54 -13.01 -4.99
CA LYS A 123 11.40 -14.38 -5.46
C LYS A 123 9.93 -14.79 -5.43
N ASP A 124 9.42 -15.36 -6.52
CA ASP A 124 8.01 -15.76 -6.70
C ASP A 124 7.00 -14.67 -6.25
N PRO A 125 6.96 -13.49 -6.92
CA PRO A 125 6.08 -12.42 -6.51
C PRO A 125 4.61 -12.85 -6.64
N ARG A 126 3.85 -12.72 -5.53
CA ARG A 126 2.41 -12.96 -5.46
C ARG A 126 1.71 -11.68 -5.01
N ILE A 127 0.58 -11.37 -5.65
CA ILE A 127 -0.26 -10.26 -5.21
C ILE A 127 -1.24 -10.81 -4.18
N VAL A 128 -1.15 -10.30 -2.96
CA VAL A 128 -2.02 -10.73 -1.84
C VAL A 128 -3.13 -9.72 -1.54
N GLN A 129 -2.99 -8.48 -2.03
CA GLN A 129 -3.94 -7.41 -1.83
C GLN A 129 -3.75 -6.32 -2.88
N SER A 130 -4.86 -5.72 -3.31
CA SER A 130 -4.90 -4.49 -4.11
C SER A 130 -6.10 -3.65 -3.70
N LYS A 131 -5.94 -2.35 -3.53
CA LYS A 131 -7.04 -1.46 -3.12
C LYS A 131 -6.86 -0.06 -3.67
N PHE A 132 -7.97 0.64 -3.86
CA PHE A 132 -7.98 2.08 -3.97
C PHE A 132 -8.07 2.69 -2.57
N VAL A 133 -7.30 3.74 -2.32
CA VAL A 133 -7.42 4.58 -1.12
C VAL A 133 -7.96 5.92 -1.56
N LEU A 134 -9.20 6.21 -1.17
CA LEU A 134 -9.88 7.45 -1.51
C LEU A 134 -9.69 8.46 -0.38
N LYS A 135 -9.56 9.73 -0.78
CA LYS A 135 -9.45 10.88 0.13
C LYS A 135 -10.54 11.90 -0.18
N PRO A 136 -11.82 11.59 0.09
CA PRO A 136 -12.91 12.52 -0.15
C PRO A 136 -12.65 13.83 0.61
N ALA A 137 -12.80 14.96 -0.08
CA ALA A 137 -12.49 16.27 0.48
C ALA A 137 -13.19 16.49 1.83
N ASN A 138 -12.44 16.96 2.83
CA ASN A 138 -12.89 17.19 4.22
C ASN A 138 -13.36 15.96 5.01
N HIS A 139 -13.39 14.77 4.39
CA HIS A 139 -13.91 13.55 5.01
C HIS A 139 -12.87 12.43 5.06
N GLY A 140 -11.77 12.54 4.32
CA GLY A 140 -10.70 11.55 4.23
C GLY A 140 -10.17 11.11 5.60
N TRP A 141 -10.11 9.81 5.85
CA TRP A 141 -9.59 9.30 7.12
C TRP A 141 -8.08 9.49 7.24
N ARG A 142 -7.63 9.92 8.42
CA ARG A 142 -6.22 9.84 8.79
C ARG A 142 -5.84 8.37 8.98
N VAL A 143 -4.78 7.94 8.30
CA VAL A 143 -4.18 6.62 8.51
C VAL A 143 -3.08 6.78 9.56
N PRO A 144 -3.15 6.10 10.73
CA PRO A 144 -2.10 6.16 11.73
C PRO A 144 -0.77 5.60 11.20
N ALA A 145 0.36 6.03 11.78
CA ALA A 145 1.67 5.46 11.46
C ALA A 145 1.68 3.95 11.78
N HIS A 146 2.08 3.15 10.81
CA HIS A 146 2.13 1.69 10.87
C HIS A 146 3.17 1.16 9.89
N THR A 147 3.42 -0.15 9.96
CA THR A 147 4.17 -0.92 8.96
C THR A 147 3.21 -1.93 8.34
N ASP A 148 3.26 -2.13 7.02
CA ASP A 148 2.30 -3.02 6.33
C ASP A 148 2.40 -4.47 6.79
N GLU A 149 3.58 -4.91 7.23
CA GLU A 149 3.84 -6.25 7.78
C GLU A 149 2.98 -6.56 9.02
N GLN A 150 2.47 -5.52 9.70
CA GLN A 150 1.52 -5.66 10.80
C GLN A 150 0.20 -6.25 10.33
N PHE A 151 -0.21 -5.97 9.09
CA PHE A 151 -1.48 -6.40 8.52
C PHE A 151 -1.30 -7.56 7.52
N ILE A 152 -0.20 -7.57 6.79
CA ILE A 152 0.13 -8.54 5.74
C ILE A 152 1.43 -9.24 6.12
N PHE A 153 1.34 -10.15 7.09
CA PHE A 153 2.50 -10.79 7.70
C PHE A 153 2.99 -12.01 6.89
N THR A 154 4.30 -12.10 6.67
CA THR A 154 4.98 -13.29 6.14
C THR A 154 6.14 -13.72 7.06
N ARG A 155 6.62 -14.95 6.91
CA ARG A 155 7.81 -15.45 7.62
C ARG A 155 8.74 -16.17 6.63
N PRO A 156 9.94 -15.63 6.32
CA PRO A 156 10.47 -14.33 6.72
C PRO A 156 9.66 -13.15 6.14
N LEU A 157 9.86 -11.93 6.66
CA LEU A 157 9.23 -10.72 6.11
C LEU A 157 9.68 -10.51 4.67
N SER A 158 8.71 -10.36 3.76
CA SER A 158 8.98 -10.36 2.31
C SER A 158 8.02 -9.46 1.51
N GLY A 159 7.13 -8.75 2.19
CA GLY A 159 6.15 -7.88 1.52
C GLY A 159 6.80 -6.64 0.92
N ALA A 160 6.30 -6.22 -0.24
CA ALA A 160 6.62 -4.93 -0.86
C ALA A 160 5.32 -4.26 -1.30
N GLY A 161 5.19 -2.96 -1.04
CA GLY A 161 4.06 -2.15 -1.45
C GLY A 161 4.37 -1.37 -2.72
N PHE A 162 3.48 -1.46 -3.71
CA PHE A 162 3.47 -0.53 -4.85
C PHE A 162 2.28 0.41 -4.71
N TRP A 163 2.55 1.70 -4.79
CA TRP A 163 1.58 2.75 -4.59
C TRP A 163 1.66 3.74 -5.74
N TRP A 164 0.53 4.05 -6.37
CA TRP A 164 0.43 4.96 -7.50
C TRP A 164 -0.46 6.15 -7.14
N ALA A 165 0.04 7.36 -7.41
CA ALA A 165 -0.77 8.57 -7.35
C ALA A 165 -1.70 8.61 -8.57
N LEU A 166 -3.02 8.65 -8.31
CA LEU A 166 -4.04 8.88 -9.35
C LEU A 166 -4.48 10.35 -9.38
N ASP A 167 -4.34 11.03 -8.25
CA ASP A 167 -4.50 12.47 -8.10
C ASP A 167 -3.21 13.07 -7.55
N ARG A 168 -3.03 14.38 -7.76
CA ARG A 168 -1.93 15.12 -7.14
C ARG A 168 -2.00 14.91 -5.62
N CYS A 169 -0.89 14.51 -5.03
CA CYS A 169 -0.77 14.25 -3.60
C CYS A 169 0.12 15.33 -2.98
N SER A 170 -0.43 16.10 -2.06
CA SER A 170 0.26 17.14 -1.30
C SER A 170 0.06 16.92 0.19
N LYS A 171 0.79 17.67 1.01
CA LYS A 171 0.59 17.66 2.46
C LYS A 171 -0.85 18.02 2.85
N GLU A 172 -1.48 18.93 2.11
CA GLU A 172 -2.81 19.47 2.41
C GLU A 172 -3.93 18.45 2.12
N ASN A 173 -3.74 17.55 1.14
CA ASN A 173 -4.74 16.55 0.77
C ASN A 173 -4.43 15.13 1.24
N GLY A 174 -3.37 14.96 2.04
CA GLY A 174 -3.06 13.72 2.74
C GLY A 174 -2.18 12.75 1.94
N CYS A 175 -1.11 13.27 1.33
CA CYS A 175 -0.02 12.46 0.79
C CYS A 175 0.62 11.53 1.84
N LEU A 176 1.45 10.60 1.38
CA LEU A 176 2.16 9.68 2.26
C LEU A 176 3.16 10.44 3.14
N GLU A 177 3.31 9.97 4.38
CA GLU A 177 4.28 10.49 5.34
C GLU A 177 5.12 9.29 5.83
N ILE A 178 6.45 9.33 5.66
CA ILE A 178 7.35 8.22 5.99
C ILE A 178 8.54 8.66 6.83
N ILE A 179 9.10 7.75 7.63
CA ILE A 179 10.42 7.92 8.25
C ILE A 179 11.45 7.15 7.42
N PRO A 180 12.36 7.83 6.70
CA PRO A 180 13.43 7.16 5.97
C PRO A 180 14.29 6.28 6.89
N GLY A 181 14.53 5.03 6.48
CA GLY A 181 15.33 4.05 7.21
C GLY A 181 14.62 3.36 8.37
N SER A 182 13.32 3.62 8.56
CA SER A 182 12.53 3.05 9.67
C SER A 182 12.46 1.53 9.67
N HIS A 183 12.56 0.88 8.51
CA HIS A 183 12.58 -0.57 8.36
C HIS A 183 13.82 -1.22 8.98
N HIS A 184 14.94 -0.49 9.10
CA HIS A 184 16.16 -0.94 9.78
C HIS A 184 16.16 -0.65 11.28
N GLU A 185 15.35 0.31 11.74
CA GLU A 185 15.37 0.79 13.13
C GLU A 185 14.25 0.21 13.97
N PHE A 186 13.05 0.05 13.41
CA PHE A 186 11.87 -0.33 14.17
C PHE A 186 11.45 -1.77 13.88
N LYS A 187 11.05 -2.48 14.95
CA LYS A 187 10.45 -3.81 14.84
C LYS A 187 8.95 -3.75 15.07
N MET A 188 8.28 -4.66 14.38
CA MET A 188 6.89 -4.98 14.63
C MET A 188 6.74 -5.78 15.92
N GLN A 189 5.81 -5.38 16.78
CA GLN A 189 5.50 -6.08 18.03
C GLN A 189 4.23 -6.92 17.97
N THR A 190 3.29 -6.51 17.13
CA THR A 190 1.98 -7.15 17.02
C THR A 190 1.66 -7.35 15.56
N ARG A 191 0.89 -8.40 15.27
CA ARG A 191 0.25 -8.62 13.99
C ARG A 191 -1.26 -8.56 14.14
N PHE A 192 -1.93 -8.02 13.13
CA PHE A 192 -3.36 -8.10 12.95
C PHE A 192 -3.70 -9.53 12.49
N VAL A 193 -4.60 -10.18 13.22
CA VAL A 193 -4.99 -11.57 12.98
C VAL A 193 -6.49 -11.65 12.78
N CYS A 194 -6.90 -12.37 11.74
CA CYS A 194 -8.28 -12.76 11.50
C CYS A 194 -8.54 -14.14 12.11
N ASP A 195 -9.58 -14.24 12.95
CA ASP A 195 -10.14 -15.53 13.33
C ASP A 195 -11.24 -15.87 12.33
N HIS A 196 -10.97 -16.86 11.47
CA HIS A 196 -11.91 -17.29 10.44
C HIS A 196 -13.12 -18.06 11.01
N SER A 197 -12.98 -18.67 12.20
CA SER A 197 -14.07 -19.37 12.87
C SER A 197 -15.05 -18.41 13.53
N MET A 198 -14.53 -17.36 14.17
CA MET A 198 -15.33 -16.34 14.85
C MET A 198 -15.67 -15.15 13.96
N LEU A 199 -15.08 -15.07 12.77
CA LEU A 199 -15.22 -13.96 11.82
C LEU A 199 -14.96 -12.60 12.51
N CYS A 200 -13.91 -12.55 13.31
CA CYS A 200 -13.50 -11.38 14.09
C CYS A 200 -11.99 -11.12 13.91
N THR A 201 -11.51 -10.00 14.46
CA THR A 201 -10.10 -9.58 14.32
C THR A 201 -9.51 -9.17 15.66
N THR A 202 -8.22 -9.44 15.83
CA THR A 202 -7.46 -9.04 17.02
C THR A 202 -6.03 -8.69 16.67
N PHE A 203 -5.31 -8.10 17.62
CA PHE A 203 -3.86 -7.98 17.53
C PHE A 203 -3.21 -9.04 18.41
N SER A 204 -2.30 -9.81 17.83
CA SER A 204 -1.52 -10.84 18.53
C SER A 204 -0.07 -10.39 18.65
N VAL A 205 0.53 -10.59 19.83
CA VAL A 205 1.94 -10.28 20.08
C VAL A 205 2.82 -11.27 19.32
N ILE A 206 3.87 -10.76 18.69
CA ILE A 206 4.85 -11.58 17.99
C ILE A 206 5.97 -11.91 18.97
N PRO A 207 6.33 -13.19 19.14
CA PRO A 207 7.53 -13.55 19.89
C PRO A 207 8.75 -12.83 19.29
N PRO A 208 9.66 -12.30 20.11
CA PRO A 208 10.84 -11.63 19.60
C PRO A 208 11.62 -12.59 18.69
N LEU A 209 12.01 -12.11 17.51
CA LEU A 209 12.97 -12.83 16.67
C LEU A 209 14.31 -12.90 17.41
N GLU A 210 14.98 -14.05 17.37
CA GLU A 210 16.31 -14.19 17.96
C GLU A 210 17.26 -13.13 17.38
N HIS A 211 18.04 -12.50 18.25
CA HIS A 211 19.00 -11.43 17.90
C HIS A 211 18.40 -10.12 17.34
N GLU A 212 17.09 -9.88 17.47
CA GLU A 212 16.44 -8.65 17.00
C GLU A 212 16.73 -7.42 17.88
N ARG A 213 17.59 -6.51 17.40
CA ARG A 213 18.03 -5.29 18.12
C ARG A 213 17.19 -4.05 17.84
N ARG A 214 16.21 -4.12 16.94
CA ARG A 214 15.38 -2.97 16.56
C ARG A 214 14.45 -2.49 17.68
N VAL A 215 14.16 -1.20 17.65
CA VAL A 215 13.32 -0.46 18.61
C VAL A 215 11.85 -0.78 18.39
N THR A 216 11.10 -0.91 19.47
CA THR A 216 9.65 -1.03 19.40
C THR A 216 9.00 0.30 19.01
N TRP A 217 8.14 0.29 17.99
CA TRP A 217 7.27 1.43 17.72
C TRP A 217 6.10 1.52 18.71
N THR A 218 5.91 2.69 19.32
CA THR A 218 4.76 2.99 20.20
C THR A 218 4.10 4.32 19.82
N ASN A 219 2.93 4.61 20.38
CA ASN A 219 2.29 5.92 20.18
C ASN A 219 3.15 7.11 20.65
N LYS A 220 4.08 6.89 21.61
CA LYS A 220 5.03 7.93 22.04
C LYS A 220 6.12 8.17 20.97
N CYS A 221 6.46 7.15 20.19
CA CYS A 221 7.45 7.25 19.10
C CYS A 221 6.99 8.25 18.03
N ALA A 222 5.71 8.29 17.68
CA ALA A 222 5.18 9.25 16.70
C ALA A 222 5.47 10.71 17.10
N LYS A 223 5.38 11.03 18.40
CA LYS A 223 5.75 12.36 18.92
C LYS A 223 7.27 12.57 18.93
N LYS A 224 8.02 11.58 19.43
CA LYS A 224 9.48 11.64 19.54
C LYS A 224 10.18 11.83 18.19
N TYR A 225 9.70 11.14 17.16
CA TYR A 225 10.30 11.14 15.83
C TYR A 225 9.58 12.04 14.83
N LYS A 226 8.72 12.95 15.30
CA LYS A 226 7.91 13.83 14.44
C LYS A 226 8.74 14.58 13.38
N SER A 227 9.93 15.05 13.75
CA SER A 227 10.84 15.79 12.85
C SER A 227 11.48 14.94 11.75
N ARG A 228 11.48 13.61 11.89
CA ARG A 228 12.06 12.68 10.91
C ARG A 228 11.10 12.30 9.81
N PHE A 229 9.81 12.54 9.99
CA PHE A 229 8.83 12.28 8.96
C PHE A 229 9.05 13.17 7.74
N LYS A 230 8.89 12.57 6.56
CA LYS A 230 8.98 13.22 5.26
C LYS A 230 7.65 13.01 4.53
N PHE A 231 7.06 14.11 4.08
CA PHE A 231 5.92 14.09 3.18
C PHE A 231 6.38 13.73 1.77
N LEU A 232 5.68 12.80 1.12
CA LEU A 232 5.96 12.37 -0.24
C LEU A 232 4.91 12.99 -1.16
N GLU A 233 5.19 14.19 -1.63
CA GLU A 233 4.34 14.88 -2.60
C GLU A 233 4.59 14.34 -4.02
N MET A 234 3.53 14.05 -4.75
CA MET A 234 3.57 13.33 -6.03
C MET A 234 2.51 13.87 -6.98
N GLU A 235 2.85 13.98 -8.26
CA GLU A 235 1.88 14.20 -9.33
C GLU A 235 1.32 12.85 -9.80
N PRO A 236 0.15 12.81 -10.45
CA PRO A 236 -0.40 11.58 -11.00
C PRO A 236 0.57 10.90 -11.99
N GLY A 237 0.65 9.56 -11.89
CA GLY A 237 1.41 8.73 -12.82
C GLY A 237 2.82 8.35 -12.39
#